data_AF-A0A537T9T9-F1
#
_entry.id   AF-A0A537T9T9-F1
#
_cell.length_a   1.000
_cell.length_b   1.000
_cell.length_c   1.000
_cell.angle_alpha   90.00
_cell.angle_beta   90.00
_cell.angle_gamma   90.00
#
_symmetry.space_group_name_H-M   'P 1'
#
loop_
_entity.id
_entity.type
_entity.pdbx_description
1 polymer ?
#
loop_
_entity_poly.entity_id
_entity_poly.type
_entity_poly.pdbx_seq_one_letter_code
_entity_poly.pdbx_strand_id
1 'polypeptide(L)'
;MRKTLGLVGFHVGHKTVNRRQWIWTSFEHINNVPEQQDVDKQQTKAAYNFYNPKCDPTKCPVNQTPPTPWEPTYKGGLKFHDSAFKSQITRVVPLTDEAKEMNRQFQAILGDSVWKNYMLLSTQWPSDFGCAGKKDTSTPPPPDPATDFKKEPDMNCAPAPTFLANSTLETYSQGTDPLASSSCMACHGNAVSQQARPPDVKPQDFLNQSDFTFMLEKAR
;
A
#
# COMPACT_ATOMS: atom_id res chain seq x y z
N MET A 1 -3.90 27.48 11.54
CA MET A 1 -3.20 26.73 12.60
C MET A 1 -2.24 25.74 11.95
N ARG A 2 -0.97 25.72 12.37
CA ARG A 2 0.01 24.69 11.94
C ARG A 2 -0.10 23.48 12.88
N LYS A 3 -0.09 22.27 12.34
CA LYS A 3 -0.05 21.00 13.09
C LYS A 3 1.22 20.25 12.71
N THR A 4 1.88 19.66 13.70
CA THR A 4 3.02 18.76 13.49
C THR A 4 2.48 17.35 13.30
N LEU A 5 2.97 16.66 12.27
CA LEU A 5 2.59 15.29 11.94
C LEU A 5 3.84 14.41 11.96
N GLY A 6 3.67 13.14 12.31
CA GLY A 6 4.72 12.12 12.20
C GLY A 6 4.58 11.35 10.89
N LEU A 7 5.69 11.14 10.18
CA LEU A 7 5.72 10.26 9.01
C LEU A 7 5.76 8.80 9.49
N VAL A 8 4.75 8.02 9.16
CA VAL A 8 4.63 6.62 9.63
C VAL A 8 5.15 5.64 8.59
N GLY A 9 4.98 5.94 7.30
CA GLY A 9 5.47 5.15 6.19
C GLY A 9 5.33 5.95 4.90
N PHE A 10 5.98 5.48 3.84
CA PHE A 10 5.93 6.12 2.54
C PHE A 10 6.33 5.17 1.41
N HIS A 11 5.88 5.51 0.21
CA HIS A 11 6.27 4.88 -1.03
C HIS A 11 7.17 5.81 -1.85
N VAL A 12 8.19 5.25 -2.47
CA VAL A 12 9.01 5.91 -3.48
C VAL A 12 8.75 5.19 -4.81
N GLY A 13 8.00 5.86 -5.68
CA GLY A 13 7.74 5.43 -7.04
C GLY A 13 8.75 6.03 -8.02
N HIS A 14 9.35 5.23 -8.90
CA HIS A 14 10.18 5.73 -9.98
C HIS A 14 10.03 4.92 -11.28
N LYS A 15 10.35 5.54 -12.42
CA LYS A 15 10.37 4.86 -13.74
C LYS A 15 11.80 4.72 -14.24
N THR A 16 12.04 3.72 -15.09
CA THR A 16 13.27 3.64 -15.89
C THR A 16 12.92 3.51 -17.38
N VAL A 17 13.92 3.66 -18.25
CA VAL A 17 13.75 3.54 -19.70
C VAL A 17 13.08 2.22 -20.10
N ASN A 18 13.41 1.13 -19.40
CA ASN A 18 12.94 -0.23 -19.69
C ASN A 18 11.84 -0.69 -18.72
N ARG A 19 11.37 0.18 -17.82
CA ARG A 19 10.41 -0.15 -16.75
C ARG A 19 9.49 1.05 -16.52
N ARG A 20 8.46 1.17 -17.38
CA ARG A 20 7.53 2.32 -17.37
C ARG A 20 6.31 2.10 -16.47
N GLN A 21 6.09 0.86 -16.03
CA GLN A 21 5.00 0.41 -15.16
C GLN A 21 5.19 0.78 -13.68
N TRP A 22 6.12 1.71 -13.40
CA TRP A 22 6.59 2.14 -12.08
C TRP A 22 7.25 1.03 -11.26
N ILE A 23 8.34 1.38 -10.60
CA ILE A 23 9.00 0.58 -9.57
C ILE A 23 8.65 1.22 -8.24
N TRP A 24 8.16 0.42 -7.30
CA TRP A 24 7.62 0.87 -6.02
C TRP A 24 8.49 0.37 -4.89
N THR A 25 9.09 1.28 -4.15
CA THR A 25 9.83 0.94 -2.94
C THR A 25 9.04 1.41 -1.72
N SER A 26 8.79 0.53 -0.76
CA SER A 26 8.01 0.85 0.43
C SER A 26 8.87 0.89 1.69
N PHE A 27 8.64 1.90 2.53
CA PHE A 27 9.34 2.13 3.78
C PHE A 27 8.37 2.36 4.93
N GLU A 28 8.77 1.93 6.13
CA GLU A 28 8.01 2.12 7.37
C GLU A 28 8.91 2.50 8.52
N HIS A 29 8.34 3.20 9.50
CA HIS A 29 9.02 3.43 10.76
C HIS A 29 9.24 2.10 11.53
N ILE A 30 10.45 1.87 12.04
CA ILE A 30 10.88 0.61 12.68
C ILE A 30 10.06 0.21 13.92
N ASN A 31 9.38 1.17 14.53
CA ASN A 31 8.52 0.96 15.70
C ASN A 31 7.03 1.05 15.36
N ASN A 32 6.62 0.95 14.09
CA ASN A 32 5.20 0.96 13.76
C ASN A 32 4.46 -0.25 14.32
N VAL A 33 4.90 -1.45 13.95
CA VAL A 33 4.21 -2.71 14.22
C VAL A 33 5.19 -3.88 14.35
N PRO A 34 4.87 -4.92 15.15
CA PRO A 34 5.60 -6.18 15.15
C PRO A 34 5.30 -7.01 13.88
N GLU A 35 6.17 -7.95 13.55
CA GLU A 35 5.79 -9.06 12.65
C GLU A 35 4.84 -10.01 13.38
N GLN A 36 3.88 -10.59 12.66
CA GLN A 36 2.90 -11.51 13.26
C GLN A 36 3.60 -12.68 13.98
N GLN A 37 4.67 -13.21 13.39
CA GLN A 37 5.46 -14.29 14.01
C GLN A 37 6.10 -13.89 15.35
N ASP A 38 6.46 -12.63 15.55
CA ASP A 38 7.03 -12.14 16.81
C ASP A 38 5.94 -12.03 17.87
N VAL A 39 4.72 -11.66 17.47
CA VAL A 39 3.55 -11.67 18.34
C VAL A 39 3.25 -13.09 18.82
N ASP A 40 3.21 -14.06 17.88
CA ASP A 40 2.89 -15.45 18.18
C ASP A 40 3.91 -16.10 19.12
N LYS A 41 5.19 -15.72 18.97
CA LYS A 41 6.30 -16.18 19.84
C LYS A 41 6.45 -15.36 21.13
N GLN A 42 5.65 -14.32 21.33
CA GLN A 42 5.77 -13.37 22.45
C GLN A 42 7.15 -12.67 22.51
N GLN A 43 7.73 -12.40 21.34
CA GLN A 43 9.05 -11.78 21.15
C GLN A 43 8.93 -10.34 20.62
N THR A 44 7.98 -9.57 21.14
CA THR A 44 7.71 -8.20 20.70
C THR A 44 8.54 -7.16 21.46
N LYS A 45 8.80 -6.00 20.85
CA LYS A 45 9.39 -4.84 21.54
C LYS A 45 8.45 -4.34 22.65
N ALA A 46 9.01 -3.58 23.59
CA ALA A 46 8.23 -2.98 24.67
C ALA A 46 7.15 -2.00 24.21
N ALA A 47 7.34 -1.34 23.06
CA ALA A 47 6.40 -0.34 22.54
C ALA A 47 6.42 -0.29 21.00
N TYR A 48 5.23 -0.08 20.43
CA TYR A 48 5.01 0.23 19.02
C TYR A 48 4.01 1.38 18.89
N ASN A 49 4.02 2.05 17.73
CA ASN A 49 3.11 3.16 17.42
C ASN A 49 1.66 2.69 17.22
N PHE A 50 1.48 1.49 16.65
CA PHE A 50 0.16 0.95 16.26
C PHE A 50 -0.13 -0.44 16.82
N TYR A 51 0.66 -0.87 17.80
CA TYR A 51 0.48 -2.15 18.49
C TYR A 51 0.82 -2.02 19.97
N ASN A 52 -0.07 -2.50 20.83
CA ASN A 52 0.11 -2.57 22.26
C ASN A 52 0.17 -4.05 22.70
N PRO A 53 1.36 -4.57 23.04
CA PRO A 53 1.52 -5.95 23.53
C PRO A 53 0.71 -6.27 24.78
N LYS A 54 0.26 -5.25 25.51
CA LYS A 54 -0.56 -5.41 26.73
C LYS A 54 -2.06 -5.29 26.46
N CYS A 55 -2.49 -5.10 25.20
CA CYS A 55 -3.92 -5.04 24.94
C CYS A 55 -4.55 -6.43 25.04
N ASP A 56 -5.74 -6.48 25.62
CA ASP A 56 -6.59 -7.65 25.66
C ASP A 56 -7.01 -8.03 24.22
N PRO A 57 -6.59 -9.19 23.67
CA PRO A 57 -6.89 -9.58 22.30
C PRO A 57 -8.39 -9.62 21.97
N THR A 58 -9.25 -9.83 22.99
CA THR A 58 -10.71 -9.84 22.80
C THR A 58 -11.29 -8.45 22.56
N LYS A 59 -10.56 -7.40 22.95
CA LYS A 59 -10.97 -5.98 22.83
C LYS A 59 -10.19 -5.22 21.75
N CYS A 60 -9.11 -5.82 21.27
CA CYS A 60 -8.13 -5.21 20.38
C CYS A 60 -7.93 -6.13 19.17
N PRO A 61 -8.90 -6.15 18.24
CA PRO A 61 -8.77 -6.99 17.07
C PRO A 61 -7.59 -6.52 16.21
N VAL A 62 -6.86 -7.49 15.65
CA VAL A 62 -5.66 -7.26 14.84
C VAL A 62 -6.04 -7.14 13.36
N ASN A 63 -5.56 -6.10 12.69
CA ASN A 63 -5.76 -5.82 11.26
C ASN A 63 -7.24 -5.83 10.83
N GLN A 64 -8.17 -5.51 11.74
CA GLN A 64 -9.60 -5.46 11.43
C GLN A 64 -10.06 -4.04 11.14
N THR A 65 -10.94 -3.90 10.16
CA THR A 65 -11.64 -2.65 9.88
C THR A 65 -12.60 -2.31 11.03
N PRO A 66 -12.89 -1.02 11.28
CA PRO A 66 -13.94 -0.61 12.21
C PRO A 66 -15.30 -1.27 11.88
N PRO A 67 -16.14 -1.53 12.89
CA PRO A 67 -17.47 -2.10 12.69
C PRO A 67 -18.35 -1.18 11.82
N THR A 68 -19.20 -1.81 11.00
CA THR A 68 -20.17 -1.09 10.15
C THR A 68 -21.46 -0.76 10.91
N PRO A 69 -22.17 0.33 10.58
CA PRO A 69 -21.92 1.24 9.45
C PRO A 69 -20.77 2.23 9.74
N TRP A 70 -19.85 2.36 8.78
CA TRP A 70 -18.84 3.42 8.80
C TRP A 70 -19.43 4.66 8.15
N GLU A 71 -19.95 5.58 8.97
CA GLU A 71 -20.53 6.85 8.52
C GLU A 71 -19.50 7.97 8.77
N PRO A 72 -18.56 8.26 7.84
CA PRO A 72 -17.69 9.41 7.96
C PRO A 72 -18.55 10.66 7.77
N THR A 73 -19.11 11.19 8.86
CA THR A 73 -19.90 12.41 8.74
C THR A 73 -18.97 13.55 8.31
N TYR A 74 -19.06 13.98 7.05
CA TYR A 74 -18.31 15.12 6.50
C TYR A 74 -18.46 16.39 7.37
N LYS A 75 -19.58 16.49 8.10
CA LYS A 75 -19.90 17.61 9.01
C LYS A 75 -19.37 17.44 10.44
N GLY A 76 -18.85 16.28 10.83
CA GLY A 76 -18.38 15.98 12.20
C GLY A 76 -16.89 16.24 12.47
N GLY A 77 -16.12 16.57 11.43
CA GLY A 77 -14.66 16.56 11.46
C GLY A 77 -14.08 15.14 11.48
N LEU A 78 -12.75 14.99 11.48
CA LEU A 78 -12.05 13.70 11.64
C LEU A 78 -12.19 13.17 13.09
N LYS A 79 -13.42 12.98 13.56
CA LYS A 79 -13.69 12.35 14.85
C LYS A 79 -13.98 10.87 14.60
N PHE A 80 -13.13 10.00 15.14
CA PHE A 80 -13.43 8.58 15.21
C PHE A 80 -14.73 8.40 15.99
N HIS A 81 -15.76 7.90 15.32
CA HIS A 81 -17.13 7.82 15.85
C HIS A 81 -17.25 6.87 17.05
N ASP A 82 -16.34 5.90 17.16
CA ASP A 82 -16.26 4.97 18.27
C ASP A 82 -14.84 4.96 18.86
N SER A 83 -14.70 5.46 20.09
CA SER A 83 -13.44 5.43 20.83
C SER A 83 -13.11 4.05 21.44
N ALA A 84 -14.08 3.12 21.43
CA ALA A 84 -13.92 1.78 21.96
C ALA A 84 -13.17 0.86 20.97
N PHE A 85 -13.40 1.03 19.66
CA PHE A 85 -12.69 0.27 18.64
C PHE A 85 -11.26 0.77 18.45
N LYS A 86 -10.27 -0.07 18.77
CA LYS A 86 -8.85 0.21 18.60
C LYS A 86 -8.19 -0.92 17.83
N SER A 87 -8.18 -0.80 16.50
CA SER A 87 -7.47 -1.77 15.66
C SER A 87 -6.00 -1.83 16.09
N GLN A 88 -5.53 -3.03 16.38
CA GLN A 88 -4.11 -3.31 16.53
C GLN A 88 -3.55 -3.68 15.17
N ILE A 89 -2.30 -3.31 14.89
CA ILE A 89 -1.70 -3.62 13.59
C ILE A 89 -0.51 -4.55 13.79
N THR A 90 -0.48 -5.61 13.00
CA THR A 90 0.68 -6.51 12.85
C THR A 90 1.05 -6.61 11.38
N ARG A 91 2.32 -6.91 11.11
CA ARG A 91 2.78 -7.21 9.76
C ARG A 91 2.55 -8.68 9.43
N VAL A 92 1.67 -8.93 8.46
CA VAL A 92 1.30 -10.28 8.03
C VAL A 92 2.39 -10.91 7.16
N VAL A 93 2.90 -10.16 6.18
CA VAL A 93 3.99 -10.61 5.30
C VAL A 93 5.33 -10.18 5.92
N PRO A 94 6.15 -11.10 6.45
CA PRO A 94 7.40 -10.75 7.09
C PRO A 94 8.40 -10.15 6.10
N LEU A 95 9.37 -9.39 6.59
CA LEU A 95 10.48 -8.96 5.75
C LEU A 95 11.30 -10.19 5.33
N THR A 96 11.71 -10.22 4.07
CA THR A 96 12.64 -11.25 3.59
C THR A 96 14.02 -11.07 4.22
N ASP A 97 14.84 -12.11 4.18
CA ASP A 97 16.19 -12.05 4.75
C ASP A 97 17.08 -11.06 3.99
N GLU A 98 16.87 -10.89 2.69
CA GLU A 98 17.56 -9.90 1.86
C GLU A 98 17.17 -8.48 2.26
N ALA A 99 15.87 -8.23 2.52
CA ALA A 99 15.41 -6.92 3.00
C ALA A 99 15.99 -6.63 4.40
N LYS A 100 16.04 -7.64 5.28
CA LYS A 100 16.66 -7.51 6.61
C LYS A 100 18.15 -7.21 6.51
N GLU A 101 18.87 -7.88 5.63
CA GLU A 101 20.30 -7.62 5.39
C GLU A 101 20.54 -6.22 4.81
N MET A 102 19.76 -5.82 3.80
CA MET A 102 19.86 -4.48 3.25
C MET A 102 19.59 -3.40 4.30
N ASN A 103 18.56 -3.60 5.12
CA ASN A 103 18.30 -2.71 6.26
C ASN A 103 19.50 -2.64 7.21
N ARG A 104 20.11 -3.77 7.59
CA ARG A 104 21.30 -3.77 8.47
C ARG A 104 22.44 -2.92 7.88
N GLN A 105 22.73 -3.09 6.59
CA GLN A 105 23.80 -2.35 5.91
C GLN A 105 23.51 -0.85 5.87
N PHE A 106 22.30 -0.45 5.51
CA PHE A 106 21.92 0.96 5.46
C PHE A 106 21.88 1.59 6.85
N GLN A 107 21.36 0.89 7.86
CA GLN A 107 21.32 1.38 9.23
C GLN A 107 22.72 1.70 9.78
N ALA A 108 23.74 0.94 9.38
CA ALA A 108 25.13 1.21 9.77
C ALA A 108 25.69 2.53 9.20
N ILE A 109 25.15 3.05 8.11
CA ILE A 109 25.64 4.26 7.43
C ILE A 109 24.72 5.48 7.59
N LEU A 110 23.47 5.30 8.04
CA LEU A 110 22.49 6.38 8.21
C LEU A 110 22.82 7.32 9.39
N GLY A 111 23.72 6.92 10.29
CA GLY A 111 24.20 7.73 11.41
C GLY A 111 23.06 8.28 12.26
N ASP A 112 23.09 9.58 12.55
CA ASP A 112 22.04 10.29 13.30
C ASP A 112 20.95 10.92 12.44
N SER A 113 20.86 10.54 11.16
CA SER A 113 19.78 11.04 10.30
C SER A 113 18.40 10.54 10.75
N VAL A 114 17.35 11.28 10.38
CA VAL A 114 15.95 10.88 10.64
C VAL A 114 15.63 9.50 10.07
N TRP A 115 16.30 9.12 8.97
CA TRP A 115 16.08 7.89 8.23
C TRP A 115 16.46 6.62 8.98
N LYS A 116 17.31 6.71 10.01
CA LYS A 116 17.62 5.56 10.89
C LYS A 116 16.38 4.97 11.55
N ASN A 117 15.31 5.77 11.66
CA ASN A 117 14.03 5.32 12.22
C ASN A 117 13.13 4.60 11.21
N TYR A 118 13.56 4.45 9.96
CA TYR A 118 12.78 3.81 8.90
C TYR A 118 13.51 2.59 8.35
N MET A 119 12.74 1.61 7.89
CA MET A 119 13.24 0.40 7.26
C MET A 119 12.57 0.19 5.90
N LEU A 120 13.36 -0.33 4.96
CA LEU A 120 12.89 -0.89 3.71
C LEU A 120 12.01 -2.11 4.01
N LEU A 121 10.83 -2.16 3.41
CA LEU A 121 10.03 -3.39 3.38
C LEU A 121 10.45 -4.26 2.20
N SER A 122 10.33 -3.71 0.99
CA SER A 122 10.78 -4.31 -0.27
C SER A 122 10.65 -3.30 -1.41
N THR A 123 11.11 -3.70 -2.59
CA THR A 123 10.88 -3.01 -3.86
C THR A 123 10.10 -3.93 -4.80
N GLN A 124 8.92 -3.49 -5.21
CA GLN A 124 8.10 -4.15 -6.21
C GLN A 124 8.38 -3.60 -7.61
N TRP A 125 8.60 -4.50 -8.57
CA TRP A 125 8.98 -4.15 -9.94
C TRP A 125 8.30 -5.09 -10.96
N PRO A 126 8.13 -4.66 -12.22
CA PRO A 126 7.52 -5.49 -13.26
C PRO A 126 8.53 -6.53 -13.76
N SER A 127 8.31 -7.79 -13.38
CA SER A 127 9.22 -8.89 -13.63
C SER A 127 9.11 -9.51 -15.02
N ASP A 128 7.99 -9.32 -15.72
CA ASP A 128 7.90 -9.69 -17.12
C ASP A 128 8.69 -8.68 -17.97
N PHE A 129 9.90 -9.05 -18.36
CA PHE A 129 10.79 -8.22 -19.18
C PHE A 129 10.22 -7.93 -20.58
N GLY A 130 9.45 -8.86 -21.16
CA GLY A 130 8.85 -8.70 -22.47
C GLY A 130 7.73 -7.66 -22.44
N CYS A 131 6.83 -7.78 -21.46
CA CYS A 131 5.79 -6.79 -21.18
C CYS A 131 6.39 -5.43 -20.80
N ALA A 132 7.33 -5.39 -19.86
CA ALA A 132 7.88 -4.14 -19.34
C ALA A 132 8.75 -3.39 -20.35
N GLY A 133 9.34 -4.13 -21.29
CA GLY A 133 10.17 -3.60 -22.38
C GLY A 133 9.38 -3.06 -23.57
N LYS A 134 8.05 -3.25 -23.64
CA LYS A 134 7.21 -2.67 -24.69
C LYS A 134 7.38 -1.15 -24.70
N LYS A 135 7.89 -0.61 -25.80
CA LYS A 135 7.94 0.83 -26.06
C LYS A 135 6.72 1.19 -26.90
N ASP A 136 6.06 2.29 -26.56
CA ASP A 136 5.13 2.92 -27.49
C ASP A 136 5.93 3.39 -28.71
N THR A 137 5.84 2.64 -29.80
CA THR A 137 6.51 2.93 -31.07
C THR A 137 5.57 3.65 -32.04
N SER A 138 4.45 4.20 -31.57
CA SER A 138 3.44 4.81 -32.43
C SER A 138 3.35 6.32 -32.22
N THR A 139 3.45 7.10 -33.31
CA THR A 139 2.64 8.33 -33.44
C THR A 139 1.20 7.90 -33.15
N PRO A 140 0.50 8.48 -32.15
CA PRO A 140 -0.64 7.80 -31.55
C PRO A 140 -1.70 7.60 -32.63
N PRO A 141 -2.00 6.35 -33.04
CA PRO A 141 -3.26 6.08 -33.70
C PRO A 141 -4.35 6.38 -32.66
N PRO A 142 -5.57 6.77 -33.07
CA PRO A 142 -6.70 6.66 -32.15
C PRO A 142 -6.67 5.24 -31.57
N PRO A 143 -6.85 5.06 -30.25
CA PRO A 143 -6.83 3.74 -29.65
C PRO A 143 -7.75 2.84 -30.46
N ASP A 144 -7.24 1.66 -30.86
CA ASP A 144 -8.02 0.69 -31.63
C ASP A 144 -9.38 0.54 -30.93
N PRO A 145 -10.53 0.63 -31.63
CA PRO A 145 -11.84 0.47 -31.01
C PRO A 145 -12.03 -0.89 -30.29
N ALA A 146 -11.16 -1.88 -30.57
CA ALA A 146 -11.03 -3.14 -29.85
C ALA A 146 -9.95 -3.14 -28.76
N THR A 147 -9.28 -2.01 -28.50
CA THR A 147 -8.42 -1.80 -27.32
C THR A 147 -9.32 -1.84 -26.09
N ASP A 148 -9.52 -3.05 -25.61
CA ASP A 148 -10.12 -3.25 -24.31
C ASP A 148 -9.06 -2.85 -23.28
N PHE A 149 -9.13 -1.61 -22.80
CA PHE A 149 -8.35 -1.13 -21.65
C PHE A 149 -8.60 -2.00 -20.39
N LYS A 150 -9.56 -2.93 -20.42
CA LYS A 150 -9.78 -3.97 -19.40
C LYS A 150 -9.00 -5.28 -19.67
N LYS A 151 -8.21 -5.38 -20.75
CA LYS A 151 -7.61 -6.64 -21.25
C LYS A 151 -6.12 -6.59 -21.61
N GLU A 152 -5.36 -5.54 -21.32
CA GLU A 152 -3.92 -5.77 -21.11
C GLU A 152 -3.85 -6.59 -19.81
N PRO A 153 -3.59 -7.91 -19.88
CA PRO A 153 -3.87 -8.82 -18.76
C PRO A 153 -2.98 -8.53 -17.56
N ASP A 154 -1.93 -7.74 -17.75
CA ASP A 154 -1.13 -7.18 -16.68
C ASP A 154 -0.46 -5.87 -17.11
N MET A 155 -1.14 -4.74 -16.89
CA MET A 155 -0.55 -3.40 -17.08
C MET A 155 0.66 -3.15 -16.15
N ASN A 156 0.82 -3.98 -15.12
CA ASN A 156 1.92 -3.94 -14.17
C ASN A 156 3.01 -4.97 -14.48
N CYS A 157 2.89 -5.72 -15.59
CA CYS A 157 3.90 -6.62 -16.15
C CYS A 157 4.54 -7.58 -15.10
N ALA A 158 3.71 -8.37 -14.43
CA ALA A 158 4.02 -9.34 -13.39
C ALA A 158 4.79 -8.72 -12.21
N PRO A 159 4.11 -8.00 -11.29
CA PRO A 159 4.73 -7.44 -10.10
C PRO A 159 5.49 -8.49 -9.27
N ALA A 160 6.77 -8.23 -9.00
CA ALA A 160 7.61 -9.03 -8.12
C ALA A 160 8.21 -8.15 -7.00
N PRO A 161 8.13 -8.56 -5.72
CA PRO A 161 7.39 -9.72 -5.24
C PRO A 161 5.88 -9.54 -5.46
N THR A 162 5.15 -10.65 -5.62
CA THR A 162 3.69 -10.62 -5.82
C THR A 162 2.98 -10.00 -4.62
N PHE A 163 3.49 -10.26 -3.40
CA PHE A 163 2.95 -9.73 -2.15
C PHE A 163 3.92 -8.74 -1.49
N LEU A 164 3.48 -7.49 -1.35
CA LEU A 164 4.12 -6.40 -0.63
C LEU A 164 3.04 -5.47 -0.07
N ALA A 165 2.99 -5.32 1.26
CA ALA A 165 2.14 -4.36 1.95
C ALA A 165 2.95 -3.56 2.96
N ASN A 166 2.66 -2.27 3.03
CA ASN A 166 2.95 -1.41 4.17
C ASN A 166 1.81 -1.59 5.18
N SER A 167 2.10 -2.24 6.29
CA SER A 167 1.16 -2.51 7.37
C SER A 167 0.42 -1.28 7.90
N THR A 168 0.98 -0.07 7.76
CA THR A 168 0.28 1.16 8.20
C THR A 168 -0.50 1.88 7.10
N LEU A 169 -0.08 1.76 5.84
CA LEU A 169 -0.76 2.41 4.70
C LEU A 169 -1.82 1.49 4.07
N GLU A 170 -1.57 0.18 4.06
CA GLU A 170 -2.46 -0.88 3.54
C GLU A 170 -2.93 -1.84 4.64
N THR A 171 -3.15 -1.33 5.86
CA THR A 171 -3.47 -2.09 7.08
C THR A 171 -4.43 -3.26 6.87
N TYR A 172 -5.52 -3.03 6.13
CA TYR A 172 -6.62 -3.97 5.94
C TYR A 172 -6.57 -4.75 4.62
N SER A 173 -5.55 -4.47 3.80
CA SER A 173 -5.30 -5.13 2.52
C SER A 173 -3.97 -5.90 2.57
N GLN A 174 -3.54 -6.30 3.76
CA GLN A 174 -2.44 -7.25 3.94
C GLN A 174 -2.92 -8.67 3.67
N GLY A 175 -2.05 -9.55 3.18
CA GLY A 175 -2.39 -10.94 2.90
C GLY A 175 -1.80 -11.48 1.59
N THR A 176 -2.40 -12.58 1.11
CA THR A 176 -1.94 -13.35 -0.04
C THR A 176 -3.01 -13.49 -1.14
N ASP A 177 -4.07 -12.68 -1.09
CA ASP A 177 -5.09 -12.62 -2.14
C ASP A 177 -4.52 -11.84 -3.35
N PRO A 178 -4.27 -12.50 -4.49
CA PRO A 178 -3.65 -11.85 -5.65
C PRO A 178 -4.52 -10.71 -6.20
N LEU A 179 -3.88 -9.66 -6.72
CA LEU A 179 -4.51 -8.48 -7.36
C LEU A 179 -5.37 -7.58 -6.44
N ALA A 180 -5.74 -8.06 -5.25
CA ALA A 180 -6.59 -7.40 -4.27
C ALA A 180 -5.87 -7.03 -2.97
N SER A 181 -4.94 -7.90 -2.51
CA SER A 181 -4.16 -7.69 -1.29
C SER A 181 -2.66 -7.58 -1.58
N SER A 182 -1.96 -6.84 -0.73
CA SER A 182 -0.51 -6.74 -0.68
C SER A 182 0.16 -6.51 -2.03
N SER A 183 -0.20 -5.48 -2.79
CA SER A 183 0.60 -5.12 -3.95
C SER A 183 0.47 -3.65 -4.24
N CYS A 184 1.56 -2.90 -4.07
CA CYS A 184 1.58 -1.47 -4.36
C CYS A 184 1.17 -1.22 -5.82
N MET A 185 1.79 -1.93 -6.77
CA MET A 185 1.52 -1.80 -8.19
C MET A 185 0.09 -2.22 -8.54
N ALA A 186 -0.43 -3.32 -8.00
CA ALA A 186 -1.79 -3.78 -8.32
C ALA A 186 -2.86 -2.90 -7.66
N CYS A 187 -2.70 -2.56 -6.38
CA CYS A 187 -3.64 -1.70 -5.65
C CYS A 187 -3.75 -0.32 -6.31
N HIS A 188 -2.61 0.28 -6.67
CA HIS A 188 -2.63 1.57 -7.35
C HIS A 188 -3.00 1.47 -8.84
N GLY A 189 -2.73 0.35 -9.51
CA GLY A 189 -3.17 0.12 -10.90
C GLY A 189 -4.68 -0.11 -11.02
N ASN A 190 -5.32 -0.64 -9.98
CA ASN A 190 -6.76 -0.91 -9.90
C ASN A 190 -7.54 0.19 -9.15
N ALA A 191 -6.85 1.23 -8.71
CA ALA A 191 -7.41 2.33 -7.93
C ALA A 191 -8.50 3.09 -8.68
N VAL A 192 -9.67 3.24 -8.05
CA VAL A 192 -10.76 4.09 -8.54
C VAL A 192 -11.20 5.09 -7.48
N SER A 193 -11.55 6.30 -7.91
CA SER A 193 -12.07 7.37 -7.08
C SER A 193 -13.57 7.22 -6.82
N GLN A 194 -14.05 7.89 -5.76
CA GLN A 194 -15.45 8.00 -5.36
C GLN A 194 -16.28 8.95 -6.26
N GLN A 195 -15.73 9.42 -7.39
CA GLN A 195 -16.46 10.33 -8.26
C GLN A 195 -17.65 9.60 -8.89
N ALA A 196 -18.85 10.16 -8.69
CA ALA A 196 -20.02 9.72 -9.41
C ALA A 196 -19.87 10.06 -10.90
N ARG A 197 -20.20 9.11 -11.77
CA ARG A 197 -20.23 9.33 -13.22
C ARG A 197 -21.17 10.49 -13.54
N PRO A 198 -20.72 11.56 -14.25
CA PRO A 198 -21.62 12.59 -14.73
C PRO A 198 -22.74 12.00 -15.61
N PRO A 199 -23.99 12.46 -15.50
CA PRO A 199 -25.13 11.86 -16.22
C PRO A 199 -24.95 11.80 -17.74
N ASP A 200 -24.21 12.76 -18.29
CA ASP A 200 -23.93 13.00 -19.71
C ASP A 200 -22.75 12.18 -20.28
N VAL A 201 -21.91 11.61 -19.41
CA VAL A 201 -20.75 10.79 -19.83
C VAL A 201 -21.19 9.34 -19.97
N LYS A 202 -20.99 8.69 -21.12
CA LYS A 202 -21.35 7.27 -21.27
C LYS A 202 -20.51 6.40 -20.31
N PRO A 203 -21.03 5.26 -19.81
CA PRO A 203 -20.30 4.40 -18.87
C PRO A 203 -18.90 3.98 -19.32
N GLN A 204 -18.72 3.76 -20.63
CA GLN A 204 -17.44 3.38 -21.24
C GLN A 204 -16.43 4.53 -21.34
N ASP A 205 -16.89 5.78 -21.27
CA ASP A 205 -16.06 6.99 -21.38
C ASP A 205 -15.73 7.57 -19.99
N PHE A 206 -16.29 6.99 -18.91
CA PHE A 206 -16.04 7.41 -17.54
C PHE A 206 -14.82 6.73 -16.96
N LEU A 207 -13.68 7.42 -17.00
CA LEU A 207 -12.45 7.00 -16.34
C LEU A 207 -12.45 7.51 -14.89
N ASN A 208 -12.89 6.68 -13.96
CA ASN A 208 -12.80 6.98 -12.52
C ASN A 208 -11.49 6.52 -11.89
N GLN A 209 -10.48 6.18 -12.68
CA GLN A 209 -9.17 5.76 -12.19
C GLN A 209 -8.59 6.87 -11.29
N SER A 210 -8.18 6.50 -10.08
CA SER A 210 -7.54 7.43 -9.14
C SER A 210 -6.04 7.25 -9.27
N ASP A 211 -5.35 8.27 -9.80
CA ASP A 211 -3.90 8.26 -9.88
C ASP A 211 -3.30 8.62 -8.52
N PHE A 212 -2.94 7.57 -7.77
CA PHE A 212 -1.95 7.57 -6.68
C PHE A 212 -2.16 8.50 -5.49
N THR A 213 -3.24 9.29 -5.45
CA THR A 213 -3.24 10.44 -4.54
C THR A 213 -4.27 10.31 -3.41
N PHE A 214 -5.59 10.18 -3.60
CA PHE A 214 -6.48 9.90 -2.44
C PHE A 214 -7.78 9.19 -2.84
N MET A 215 -8.27 8.36 -1.91
CA MET A 215 -9.54 7.60 -1.91
C MET A 215 -9.61 6.44 -2.89
N LEU A 216 -9.48 5.21 -2.35
CA LEU A 216 -9.61 3.95 -3.07
C LEU A 216 -10.89 3.24 -2.60
N GLU A 217 -11.81 2.92 -3.52
CA GLU A 217 -13.04 2.15 -3.19
C GLU A 217 -12.87 0.63 -3.37
N LYS A 218 -12.02 0.20 -4.30
CA LYS A 218 -11.93 -1.20 -4.76
C LYS A 218 -10.62 -1.93 -4.43
N ALA A 219 -9.95 -1.56 -3.34
CA ALA A 219 -8.85 -2.37 -2.79
C ALA A 219 -9.40 -3.56 -1.98
N ARG A 220 -10.32 -4.33 -2.59
CA ARG A 220 -10.96 -5.53 -2.03
C ARG A 220 -10.64 -6.73 -2.90
#